data_AF-A0A3K8YJC5-F1
#
_entry.id   AF-A0A3K8YJC5-F1
#
_cell.length_a   1.000
_cell.length_b   1.000
_cell.length_c   1.000
_cell.angle_alpha   90.00
_cell.angle_beta   90.00
_cell.angle_gamma   90.00
#
_symmetry.space_group_name_H-M   'P 1'
#
loop_
_entity.id
_entity.type
_entity.pdbx_description
1 polymer ?
#
loop_
_entity_poly.entity_id
_entity_poly.type
_entity_poly.pdbx_seq_one_letter_code
_entity_poly.pdbx_strand_id
1 'polypeptide(L)'
;NYGINDFKIDIDEGNSTVDIVYRNGTRERFGTDKDINYMTTLFSADGKKLSFEYTTLDADDEKTYVLSRVYDESSSRSISIEYNNARSVIVRHNKGDVTYLTYLCKLKNKMLDFVSLPNTTDYGTNITYERMEIGAFISELAMPTGYHEWVTYEMGHTLPPEHPLPTTQLPYVSKVMCYNGEQQDDTVRTFTYSRDTNYLGLSGKKPWDSTYGDNIYTT
;
A
#
# COMPACT_ATOMS: atom_id res chain seq x y z
N ASN A 1 -23.63 -0.77 -19.88
CA ASN A 1 -23.31 -1.99 -19.11
C ASN A 1 -21.82 -2.09 -18.91
N TYR A 2 -21.30 -1.41 -17.89
CA TYR A 2 -19.92 -1.56 -17.44
C TYR A 2 -19.88 -2.76 -16.49
N GLY A 3 -19.80 -3.97 -17.05
CA GLY A 3 -19.53 -5.16 -16.26
C GLY A 3 -18.05 -5.17 -15.90
N ILE A 4 -17.71 -4.76 -14.68
CA ILE A 4 -16.41 -5.10 -14.12
C ILE A 4 -16.49 -6.59 -13.78
N ASN A 5 -16.19 -7.46 -14.75
CA ASN A 5 -16.25 -8.93 -14.63
C ASN A 5 -15.11 -9.51 -13.78
N ASP A 6 -14.34 -8.67 -13.08
CA ASP A 6 -13.09 -9.05 -12.44
C ASP A 6 -13.21 -9.26 -10.92
N PHE A 7 -14.33 -8.82 -10.33
CA PHE A 7 -14.69 -9.14 -8.96
C PHE A 7 -16.21 -9.20 -8.76
N LYS A 8 -16.65 -10.01 -7.81
CA LYS A 8 -18.00 -10.01 -7.26
C LYS A 8 -17.98 -9.33 -5.90
N ILE A 9 -18.91 -8.41 -5.67
CA ILE A 9 -19.19 -7.90 -4.32
C ILE A 9 -20.34 -8.72 -3.73
N ASP A 10 -20.16 -9.26 -2.53
CA ASP A 10 -21.19 -9.92 -1.73
C ASP A 10 -21.40 -9.10 -0.45
N ILE A 11 -22.62 -8.63 -0.22
CA ILE A 11 -22.95 -7.78 0.93
C ILE A 11 -23.84 -8.61 1.86
N ASP A 12 -23.34 -8.87 3.07
CA ASP A 12 -24.12 -9.49 4.13
C ASP A 12 -24.58 -8.41 5.11
N GLU A 13 -25.76 -7.85 4.84
CA GLU A 13 -26.39 -6.80 5.64
C GLU A 13 -26.68 -7.24 7.08
N GLY A 14 -26.87 -8.55 7.32
CA GLY A 14 -27.16 -9.10 8.64
C GLY A 14 -25.94 -9.12 9.57
N ASN A 15 -24.74 -9.21 8.98
CA ASN A 15 -23.47 -9.25 9.72
C ASN A 15 -22.62 -7.99 9.57
N SER A 16 -23.10 -6.96 8.84
CA SER A 16 -22.32 -5.73 8.59
C SER A 16 -20.94 -6.06 7.98
N THR A 17 -20.95 -6.91 6.96
CA THR A 17 -19.73 -7.31 6.24
C THR A 17 -19.89 -7.22 4.73
N VAL A 18 -18.80 -6.82 4.06
CA VAL A 18 -18.70 -6.76 2.60
C VAL A 18 -17.55 -7.67 2.16
N ASP A 19 -17.83 -8.63 1.29
CA ASP A 19 -16.84 -9.48 0.64
C ASP A 19 -16.60 -9.01 -0.79
N ILE A 20 -15.33 -8.86 -1.17
CA ILE A 20 -14.89 -8.66 -2.54
C ILE A 20 -14.16 -9.92 -2.98
N VAL A 21 -14.73 -10.65 -3.93
CA VAL A 21 -14.16 -11.89 -4.48
C VAL A 21 -13.58 -11.59 -5.86
N TYR A 22 -12.27 -11.67 -5.98
CA TYR A 22 -11.54 -11.43 -7.21
C TYR A 22 -11.54 -12.68 -8.09
N ARG A 23 -11.44 -12.48 -9.41
CA ARG A 23 -11.41 -13.58 -10.40
C ARG A 23 -10.28 -14.58 -10.17
N ASN A 24 -9.16 -14.14 -9.58
CA ASN A 24 -8.04 -15.02 -9.24
C ASN A 24 -8.31 -15.93 -8.02
N GLY A 25 -9.51 -15.85 -7.40
CA GLY A 25 -9.90 -16.63 -6.24
C GLY A 25 -9.53 -15.99 -4.90
N THR A 26 -8.82 -14.85 -4.91
CA THR A 26 -8.57 -14.06 -3.69
C THR A 26 -9.87 -13.45 -3.22
N ARG A 27 -10.07 -13.36 -1.90
CA ARG A 27 -11.23 -12.69 -1.30
C ARG A 27 -10.79 -11.75 -0.20
N GLU A 28 -11.21 -10.50 -0.28
CA GLU A 28 -11.09 -9.52 0.79
C GLU A 28 -12.43 -9.42 1.52
N ARG A 29 -12.39 -9.48 2.84
CA ARG A 29 -13.55 -9.27 3.71
C ARG A 29 -13.36 -7.99 4.49
N PHE A 30 -14.36 -7.13 4.43
CA PHE A 30 -14.44 -5.89 5.17
C PHE A 30 -15.52 -6.00 6.24
N GLY A 31 -15.22 -5.52 7.45
CA GLY A 31 -16.23 -5.24 8.46
C GLY A 31 -16.63 -3.77 8.39
N THR A 32 -17.87 -3.47 8.75
CA THR A 32 -18.33 -2.11 8.99
C THR A 32 -18.54 -1.87 10.48
N ASP A 33 -17.87 -0.84 11.01
CA ASP A 33 -18.23 -0.23 12.29
C ASP A 33 -18.61 1.23 12.02
N LYS A 34 -19.88 1.55 12.24
CA LYS A 34 -20.50 2.82 11.84
C LYS A 34 -20.26 3.09 10.34
N ASP A 35 -19.50 4.15 10.03
CA ASP A 35 -19.22 4.64 8.68
C ASP A 35 -17.82 4.23 8.17
N ILE A 36 -17.09 3.39 8.93
CA ILE A 36 -15.74 2.97 8.57
C ILE A 36 -15.77 1.53 8.09
N ASN A 37 -15.28 1.33 6.86
CA ASN A 37 -14.99 0.01 6.30
C ASN A 37 -13.52 -0.32 6.54
N TYR A 38 -13.24 -1.47 7.15
CA TYR A 38 -11.87 -1.94 7.36
C TYR A 38 -11.76 -3.42 7.02
N MET A 39 -10.66 -3.81 6.37
CA MET A 39 -10.42 -5.19 5.98
C MET A 39 -10.21 -6.04 7.24
N THR A 40 -11.05 -7.04 7.47
CA THR A 40 -10.94 -7.95 8.62
C THR A 40 -10.24 -9.25 8.26
N THR A 41 -10.34 -9.68 7.00
CA THR A 41 -9.73 -10.94 6.54
C THR A 41 -9.36 -10.87 5.06
N LEU A 42 -8.22 -11.46 4.72
CA LEU A 42 -7.81 -11.74 3.35
C LEU A 42 -7.67 -13.25 3.17
N PHE A 43 -8.33 -13.79 2.15
CA PHE A 43 -8.21 -15.18 1.75
C PHE A 43 -7.43 -15.25 0.43
N SER A 44 -6.40 -16.07 0.38
CA SER A 44 -5.77 -16.44 -0.88
C SER A 44 -6.62 -17.46 -1.62
N ALA A 45 -6.36 -17.61 -2.92
CA ALA A 45 -7.04 -18.56 -3.79
C ALA A 45 -6.90 -20.03 -3.34
N ASP A 46 -5.80 -20.37 -2.66
CA ASP A 46 -5.54 -21.69 -2.09
C ASP A 46 -6.14 -21.88 -0.68
N GLY A 47 -6.95 -20.92 -0.21
CA GLY A 47 -7.71 -21.01 1.03
C GLY A 47 -6.96 -20.58 2.29
N LYS A 48 -5.72 -20.11 2.20
CA LYS A 48 -5.00 -19.54 3.36
C LYS A 48 -5.63 -18.22 3.76
N LYS A 49 -5.58 -17.94 5.07
CA LYS A 49 -6.23 -16.79 5.68
C LYS A 49 -5.20 -15.90 6.38
N LEU A 50 -5.30 -14.60 6.14
CA LEU A 50 -4.73 -13.55 6.99
C LEU A 50 -5.87 -12.81 7.67
N SER A 51 -5.75 -12.60 8.98
CA SER A 51 -6.69 -11.83 9.78
C SER A 51 -6.06 -10.52 10.24
N PHE A 52 -6.90 -9.50 10.35
CA PHE A 52 -6.52 -8.12 10.66
C PHE A 52 -7.30 -7.66 11.90
N GLU A 53 -6.58 -7.19 12.91
CA GLU A 53 -7.16 -6.58 14.11
C GLU A 53 -6.82 -5.10 14.14
N TYR A 54 -7.76 -4.32 14.64
CA TYR A 54 -7.65 -2.87 14.76
C TYR A 54 -7.83 -2.47 16.22
N THR A 55 -7.17 -1.38 16.60
CA THR A 55 -7.37 -0.70 17.86
C THR A 55 -7.70 0.77 17.61
N THR A 56 -8.15 1.48 18.63
CA THR A 56 -8.40 2.92 18.56
C THR A 56 -7.24 3.68 19.18
N LEU A 57 -6.76 4.70 18.48
CA LEU A 57 -5.92 5.73 19.08
C LEU A 57 -6.78 6.94 19.43
N ASP A 58 -6.69 7.34 20.69
CA ASP A 58 -7.20 8.63 21.13
C ASP A 58 -6.14 9.68 20.78
N ALA A 59 -6.35 10.40 19.68
CA ALA A 59 -5.51 11.50 19.25
C ALA A 59 -6.39 12.70 18.90
N ASP A 60 -6.10 13.85 19.50
CA ASP A 60 -6.72 15.14 19.16
C ASP A 60 -8.27 15.11 19.12
N ASP A 61 -8.90 14.52 20.14
CA ASP A 61 -10.36 14.40 20.32
C ASP A 61 -11.13 13.58 19.25
N GLU A 62 -10.44 12.94 18.31
CA GLU A 62 -11.03 12.02 17.32
C GLU A 62 -10.53 10.59 17.51
N LYS A 63 -11.46 9.62 17.59
CA LYS A 63 -11.12 8.20 17.61
C LYS A 63 -10.64 7.77 16.23
N THR A 64 -9.36 7.46 16.11
CA THR A 64 -8.78 6.92 14.87
C THR A 64 -8.62 5.40 14.99
N TYR A 65 -9.25 4.64 14.09
CA TYR A 65 -9.05 3.20 13.99
C TYR A 65 -7.74 2.91 13.26
N VAL A 66 -6.86 2.13 13.88
CA VAL A 66 -5.54 1.80 13.33
C VAL A 66 -5.28 0.30 13.43
N LEU A 67 -4.57 -0.24 12.44
CA LEU A 67 -4.24 -1.66 12.38
C LEU A 67 -3.28 -2.01 13.51
N SER A 68 -3.66 -2.91 14.42
CA SER A 68 -2.83 -3.34 15.56
C SER A 68 -2.17 -4.70 15.35
N ARG A 69 -2.76 -5.56 14.51
CA ARG A 69 -2.20 -6.89 14.27
C ARG A 69 -2.61 -7.46 12.92
N VAL A 70 -1.69 -8.19 12.30
CA VAL A 70 -1.95 -9.09 11.18
C VAL A 70 -1.44 -10.47 11.55
N TYR A 71 -2.20 -11.52 11.31
CA TYR A 71 -1.79 -12.88 11.68
C TYR A 71 -2.36 -13.94 10.73
N ASP A 72 -1.64 -15.05 10.61
CA ASP A 72 -2.12 -16.21 9.86
C ASP A 72 -3.20 -16.98 10.64
N GLU A 73 -3.84 -17.95 9.97
CA GLU A 73 -4.88 -18.79 10.58
C GLU A 73 -4.46 -19.47 11.88
N SER A 74 -3.19 -19.87 11.99
CA SER A 74 -2.66 -20.53 13.18
C SER A 74 -2.32 -19.56 14.31
N SER A 75 -2.32 -18.25 14.03
CA SER A 75 -1.75 -17.19 14.86
C SER A 75 -0.26 -17.41 15.23
N SER A 76 0.40 -18.41 14.64
CA SER A 76 1.80 -18.75 14.93
C SER A 76 2.76 -17.78 14.30
N ARG A 77 2.33 -17.03 13.28
CA ARG A 77 3.05 -15.88 12.74
C ARG A 77 2.15 -14.67 12.78
N SER A 78 2.68 -13.58 13.32
CA SER A 78 1.96 -12.31 13.33
C SER A 78 2.88 -11.12 13.18
N ILE A 79 2.31 -10.03 12.68
CA ILE A 79 2.87 -8.69 12.75
C ILE A 79 2.03 -7.95 13.78
N SER A 80 2.64 -7.46 14.85
CA SER A 80 1.99 -6.60 15.83
C SER A 80 2.49 -5.18 15.69
N ILE A 81 1.57 -4.22 15.77
CA ILE A 81 1.82 -2.81 15.54
C ILE A 81 1.42 -2.05 16.80
N GLU A 82 2.41 -1.39 17.42
CA GLU A 82 2.22 -0.56 18.60
C GLU A 82 2.40 0.89 18.20
N TYR A 83 1.46 1.74 18.59
CA TYR A 83 1.48 3.15 18.27
C TYR A 83 1.82 3.96 19.51
N ASN A 84 2.72 4.92 19.36
CA ASN A 84 3.04 5.88 20.40
C ASN A 84 2.52 7.27 19.96
N ASN A 85 1.30 7.59 20.42
CA ASN A 85 0.57 8.88 20.36
C ASN A 85 1.13 9.89 19.33
N ALA A 86 1.04 9.50 18.05
CA ALA A 86 1.29 10.30 16.84
C ALA A 86 2.73 10.52 16.34
N ARG A 87 3.79 10.02 16.99
CA ARG A 87 5.18 10.26 16.53
C ARG A 87 5.96 9.04 16.08
N SER A 88 5.58 7.86 16.57
CA SER A 88 6.26 6.63 16.17
C SER A 88 5.34 5.44 16.25
N VAL A 89 5.67 4.43 15.46
CA VAL A 89 5.00 3.14 15.39
C VAL A 89 6.08 2.07 15.49
N ILE A 90 5.89 1.08 16.36
CA ILE A 90 6.76 -0.06 16.48
C ILE A 90 6.08 -1.25 15.82
N VAL A 91 6.72 -1.81 14.78
CA VAL A 91 6.24 -2.97 14.06
C VAL A 91 7.08 -4.18 14.45
N ARG A 92 6.44 -5.24 14.95
CA ARG A 92 7.13 -6.45 15.39
C ARG A 92 6.66 -7.67 14.61
N HIS A 93 7.59 -8.48 14.14
CA HIS A 93 7.31 -9.79 13.58
C HIS A 93 7.50 -10.85 14.67
N ASN A 94 6.44 -11.61 14.90
CA ASN A 94 6.36 -12.61 15.96
C ASN A 94 6.21 -14.01 15.36
N LYS A 95 6.82 -14.99 16.02
CA LYS A 95 6.63 -16.43 15.79
C LYS A 95 6.21 -17.08 17.11
N GLY A 96 4.93 -17.34 17.30
CA GLY A 96 4.34 -17.60 18.61
C GLY A 96 4.58 -16.42 19.53
N ASP A 97 5.10 -16.69 20.73
CA ASP A 97 5.39 -15.67 21.75
C ASP A 97 6.76 -14.99 21.59
N VAL A 98 7.51 -15.30 20.52
CA VAL A 98 8.86 -14.76 20.28
C VAL A 98 8.83 -13.69 19.20
N THR A 99 9.25 -12.47 19.55
CA THR A 99 9.56 -11.41 18.59
C THR A 99 10.96 -11.61 18.01
N TYR A 100 11.09 -11.68 16.68
CA TYR A 100 12.38 -11.89 16.00
C TYR A 100 12.82 -10.72 15.12
N LEU A 101 11.89 -9.85 14.70
CA LEU A 101 12.21 -8.57 14.05
C LEU A 101 11.38 -7.46 14.68
N THR A 102 12.03 -6.35 14.96
CA THR A 102 11.39 -5.10 15.41
C THR A 102 11.84 -3.96 14.53
N TYR A 103 10.90 -3.15 14.05
CA TYR A 103 11.13 -1.95 13.27
C TYR A 103 10.56 -0.75 14.01
N LEU A 104 11.33 0.34 14.06
CA LEU A 104 10.86 1.64 14.49
C LEU A 104 10.51 2.46 13.26
N CYS A 105 9.24 2.81 13.14
CA CYS A 105 8.72 3.72 12.14
C CYS A 105 8.49 5.09 12.79
N LYS A 106 9.12 6.16 12.28
CA LYS A 106 8.86 7.52 12.78
C LYS A 106 7.93 8.23 11.82
N LEU A 107 7.02 9.02 12.39
CA LEU A 107 6.07 9.81 11.64
C LEU A 107 6.42 11.29 11.72
N LYS A 108 6.34 11.99 10.59
CA LYS A 108 6.41 13.44 10.49
C LYS A 108 5.16 13.94 9.78
N ASN A 109 4.37 14.80 10.43
CA ASN A 109 3.09 15.28 9.91
C ASN A 109 2.14 14.15 9.47
N LYS A 110 2.02 13.09 10.30
CA LYS A 110 1.22 11.88 10.03
C LYS A 110 1.68 11.05 8.82
N MET A 111 2.85 11.32 8.24
CA MET A 111 3.46 10.55 7.15
C MET A 111 4.70 9.81 7.64
N LEU A 112 5.01 8.66 7.05
CA LEU A 112 6.15 7.83 7.41
C LEU A 112 7.47 8.48 6.97
N ASP A 113 8.26 8.98 7.91
CA ASP A 113 9.48 9.74 7.64
C ASP A 113 10.74 8.86 7.67
N PHE A 114 10.70 7.79 8.48
CA PHE A 114 11.83 6.91 8.69
C PHE A 114 11.39 5.51 9.08
N VAL A 115 12.10 4.49 8.59
CA VAL A 115 11.97 3.09 9.01
C VAL A 115 13.34 2.56 9.40
N SER A 116 13.50 2.09 10.63
CA SER A 116 14.77 1.51 11.06
C SER A 116 15.10 0.19 10.36
N LEU A 117 16.37 -0.18 10.33
CA LEU A 117 16.77 -1.56 10.06
C LEU A 117 16.23 -2.48 11.17
N PRO A 118 16.08 -3.79 10.90
CA PRO A 118 15.53 -4.71 11.89
C PRO A 118 16.36 -4.73 13.18
N ASN A 119 15.67 -4.71 14.32
CA ASN A 119 16.23 -4.80 15.66
C ASN A 119 17.22 -3.68 16.04
N THR A 120 17.12 -2.52 15.39
CA THR A 120 17.84 -1.29 15.76
C THR A 120 16.91 -0.08 15.66
N THR A 121 17.32 1.04 16.25
CA THR A 121 16.62 2.33 16.21
C THR A 121 17.41 3.44 15.52
N ASP A 122 18.70 3.18 15.24
CA ASP A 122 19.67 4.25 14.95
C ASP A 122 19.94 4.39 13.45
N TYR A 123 19.80 3.29 12.71
CA TYR A 123 20.02 3.24 11.27
C TYR A 123 18.75 2.81 10.57
N GLY A 124 18.49 3.37 9.40
CA GLY A 124 17.27 3.09 8.66
C GLY A 124 17.14 3.91 7.40
N THR A 125 16.03 3.72 6.72
CA THR A 125 15.68 4.39 5.49
C THR A 125 14.89 5.66 5.81
N ASN A 126 15.38 6.81 5.35
CA ASN A 126 14.60 8.04 5.38
C ASN A 126 13.74 8.11 4.12
N ILE A 127 12.52 8.62 4.27
CA ILE A 127 11.52 8.67 3.20
C ILE A 127 11.07 10.12 3.04
N THR A 128 11.29 10.67 1.85
CA THR A 128 10.82 12.00 1.48
C THR A 128 9.64 11.88 0.54
N TYR A 129 8.76 12.88 0.58
CA TYR A 129 7.58 12.93 -0.28
C TYR A 129 7.50 14.24 -1.06
N GLU A 130 7.00 14.13 -2.28
CA GLU A 130 6.50 15.24 -3.08
C GLU A 130 4.98 15.34 -2.93
N ARG A 131 4.45 16.57 -2.84
CA ARG A 131 3.00 16.79 -2.85
C ARG A 131 2.53 17.11 -4.26
N MET A 132 1.61 16.31 -4.74
CA MET A 132 0.83 16.55 -5.95
C MET A 132 -0.63 16.86 -5.57
N GLU A 133 -1.44 17.27 -6.54
CA GLU A 133 -2.84 17.69 -6.32
C GLU A 133 -3.68 16.64 -5.57
N ILE A 134 -3.42 15.35 -5.80
CA ILE A 134 -4.19 14.25 -5.19
C ILE A 134 -3.59 13.68 -3.90
N GLY A 135 -2.38 14.10 -3.51
CA GLY A 135 -1.74 13.52 -2.33
C GLY A 135 -0.23 13.64 -2.29
N ALA A 136 0.36 12.96 -1.30
CA ALA A 136 1.80 12.87 -1.13
C ALA A 136 2.32 11.55 -1.72
N PHE A 137 3.40 11.63 -2.49
CA PHE A 137 4.03 10.51 -3.17
C PHE A 137 5.48 10.41 -2.75
N ILE A 138 6.01 9.20 -2.57
CA ILE A 138 7.41 9.00 -2.17
C ILE A 138 8.30 9.52 -3.28
N SER A 139 9.09 10.56 -3.02
CA SER A 139 10.01 11.15 -4.00
C SER A 139 11.47 10.73 -3.77
N GLU A 140 11.80 10.28 -2.56
CA GLU A 140 13.14 9.80 -2.22
C GLU A 140 13.11 8.72 -1.15
N LEU A 141 13.98 7.72 -1.31
CA LEU A 141 14.39 6.76 -0.30
C LEU A 141 15.90 6.85 -0.09
N ALA A 142 16.32 7.33 1.08
CA ALA A 142 17.73 7.41 1.45
C ALA A 142 18.06 6.27 2.42
N MET A 143 18.80 5.27 1.93
CA MET A 143 19.16 4.06 2.68
C MET A 143 20.39 4.30 3.56
N PRO A 144 20.54 3.57 4.69
CA PRO A 144 21.67 3.76 5.59
C PRO A 144 23.02 3.34 5.00
N THR A 145 23.01 2.63 3.87
CA THR A 145 24.20 2.20 3.12
C THR A 145 24.79 3.31 2.23
N GLY A 146 24.14 4.47 2.14
CA GLY A 146 24.49 5.53 1.19
C GLY A 146 23.85 5.37 -0.20
N TYR A 147 23.05 4.32 -0.41
CA TYR A 147 22.20 4.19 -1.59
C TYR A 147 21.02 5.18 -1.50
N HIS A 148 20.74 5.87 -2.60
CA HIS A 148 19.56 6.74 -2.72
C HIS A 148 18.72 6.33 -3.93
N GLU A 149 17.42 6.38 -3.77
CA GLU A 149 16.47 6.21 -4.87
C GLU A 149 15.58 7.44 -4.95
N TRP A 150 15.55 8.11 -6.10
CA TRP A 150 14.64 9.21 -6.39
C TRP A 150 13.58 8.76 -7.38
N VAL A 151 12.34 9.11 -7.07
CA VAL A 151 11.16 8.77 -7.88
C VAL A 151 10.54 10.07 -8.38
N THR A 152 10.32 10.14 -9.70
CA THR A 152 9.65 11.27 -10.34
C THR A 152 8.30 10.82 -10.88
N TYR A 153 7.30 11.69 -10.72
CA TYR A 153 5.94 11.44 -11.15
C TYR A 153 5.51 12.41 -12.25
N GLU A 154 4.65 11.94 -13.14
CA GLU A 154 3.94 12.75 -14.13
C GLU A 154 2.46 12.38 -14.16
N MET A 155 1.59 13.25 -14.68
CA MET A 155 0.16 12.94 -14.81
C MET A 155 -0.12 12.10 -16.06
N GLY A 156 -0.84 10.99 -15.90
CA GLY A 156 -1.08 10.05 -16.99
C GLY A 156 -2.48 9.46 -17.02
N HIS A 157 -2.87 8.74 -15.97
CA HIS A 157 -4.07 7.89 -15.99
C HIS A 157 -5.36 8.71 -15.99
N THR A 158 -6.02 8.86 -17.13
CA THR A 158 -7.30 9.57 -17.19
C THR A 158 -8.36 8.86 -16.34
N LEU A 159 -8.97 9.62 -15.44
CA LEU A 159 -10.03 9.16 -14.56
C LEU A 159 -11.42 9.28 -15.25
N PRO A 160 -12.43 8.49 -14.81
CA PRO A 160 -13.79 8.57 -15.34
C PRO A 160 -14.46 9.91 -15.02
N PRO A 161 -15.30 10.50 -15.90
CA PRO A 161 -15.85 11.85 -15.72
C PRO A 161 -16.57 12.15 -14.39
N GLU A 162 -17.07 11.12 -13.71
CA GLU A 162 -17.81 11.22 -12.44
C GLU A 162 -16.95 10.86 -11.21
N HIS A 163 -15.62 10.85 -11.34
CA HIS A 163 -14.72 10.52 -10.23
C HIS A 163 -14.79 11.59 -9.11
N PRO A 164 -14.55 11.22 -7.84
CA PRO A 164 -14.60 12.15 -6.72
C PRO A 164 -13.29 12.95 -6.51
N LEU A 165 -12.21 12.60 -7.21
CA LEU A 165 -10.89 13.22 -7.04
C LEU A 165 -10.82 14.66 -7.60
N PRO A 166 -9.94 15.53 -7.07
CA PRO A 166 -9.81 16.92 -7.53
C PRO A 166 -9.12 17.09 -8.89
N THR A 167 -8.61 16.00 -9.48
CA THR A 167 -7.85 16.01 -10.73
C THR A 167 -8.47 15.06 -11.73
N THR A 168 -8.25 15.28 -13.03
CA THR A 168 -8.75 14.39 -14.09
C THR A 168 -7.81 13.24 -14.44
N GLN A 169 -6.61 13.20 -13.83
CA GLN A 169 -5.58 12.20 -14.11
C GLN A 169 -4.88 11.71 -12.84
N LEU A 170 -4.65 10.40 -12.69
CA LEU A 170 -3.72 9.90 -11.67
C LEU A 170 -2.27 10.03 -12.16
N PRO A 171 -1.34 10.36 -11.26
CA PRO A 171 0.07 10.34 -11.55
C PRO A 171 0.56 8.91 -11.75
N TYR A 172 1.60 8.78 -12.56
CA TYR A 172 2.38 7.57 -12.76
C TYR A 172 3.85 7.87 -12.48
N VAL A 173 4.60 6.85 -12.08
CA VAL A 173 6.06 6.97 -11.96
C VAL A 173 6.63 7.10 -13.37
N SER A 174 7.27 8.23 -13.70
CA SER A 174 7.91 8.45 -15.00
C SER A 174 9.41 8.13 -14.98
N LYS A 175 10.04 8.21 -13.81
CA LYS A 175 11.47 7.97 -13.66
C LYS A 175 11.81 7.47 -12.26
N VAL A 176 12.73 6.52 -12.21
CA VAL A 176 13.43 6.10 -10.99
C VAL A 176 14.93 6.21 -11.25
N MET A 177 15.61 7.00 -10.42
CA MET A 177 17.07 7.12 -10.42
C MET A 177 17.61 6.50 -9.13
N CYS A 178 18.62 5.65 -9.25
CA CYS A 178 19.27 4.99 -8.13
C CYS A 178 20.74 5.38 -8.11
N TYR A 179 21.17 6.09 -7.05
CA TYR A 179 22.59 6.31 -6.78
C TYR A 179 23.14 5.09 -6.05
N ASN A 180 24.07 4.39 -6.71
CA ASN A 180 24.59 3.10 -6.23
C ASN A 180 25.82 3.24 -5.32
N GLY A 181 26.34 4.46 -5.12
CA GLY A 181 27.53 4.74 -4.31
C GLY A 181 28.74 5.13 -5.14
N GLU A 182 29.86 5.42 -4.45
CA GLU A 182 31.10 5.83 -5.12
C GLU A 182 31.59 4.75 -6.08
N GLN A 183 32.04 5.19 -7.26
CA GLN A 183 32.62 4.34 -8.32
C GLN A 183 31.65 3.35 -8.99
N GLN A 184 30.34 3.51 -8.79
CA GLN A 184 29.32 2.80 -9.54
C GLN A 184 28.47 3.81 -10.32
N ASP A 185 28.15 3.48 -11.58
CA ASP A 185 27.26 4.31 -12.37
C ASP A 185 25.85 4.30 -11.76
N ASP A 186 25.17 5.45 -11.83
CA ASP A 186 23.78 5.56 -11.42
C ASP A 186 22.89 4.75 -12.35
N THR A 187 21.93 4.03 -11.76
CA THR A 187 20.91 3.33 -12.55
C THR A 187 19.75 4.28 -12.80
N VAL A 188 19.42 4.51 -14.07
CA VAL A 188 18.23 5.29 -14.43
C VAL A 188 17.24 4.38 -15.16
N ARG A 189 16.01 4.34 -14.67
CA ARG A 189 14.88 3.69 -15.32
C ARG A 189 13.83 4.74 -15.62
N THR A 190 13.36 4.79 -16.86
CA THR A 190 12.27 5.65 -17.29
C THR A 190 11.09 4.80 -17.68
N PHE A 191 9.90 5.28 -17.36
CA PHE A 191 8.65 4.61 -17.67
C PHE A 191 7.80 5.57 -18.47
N THR A 192 7.13 5.06 -19.49
CA THR A 192 6.21 5.86 -20.29
C THR A 192 4.79 5.39 -20.05
N TYR A 193 3.89 6.33 -19.81
CA TYR A 193 2.47 6.03 -19.72
C TYR A 193 1.88 5.72 -21.11
N SER A 194 1.37 4.51 -21.28
CA SER A 194 0.65 4.10 -22.49
C SER A 194 -0.85 4.34 -22.34
N ARG A 195 -1.41 5.24 -23.16
CA ARG A 195 -2.86 5.51 -23.19
C ARG A 195 -3.68 4.34 -23.74
N ASP A 196 -3.10 3.51 -24.60
CA ASP A 196 -3.83 2.49 -25.36
C ASP A 196 -3.85 1.12 -24.68
N THR A 197 -2.88 0.83 -23.81
CA THR A 197 -2.68 -0.50 -23.21
C THR A 197 -2.90 -0.55 -21.71
N ASN A 198 -2.99 0.61 -21.04
CA ASN A 198 -3.07 0.67 -19.59
C ASN A 198 -4.50 0.40 -19.08
N TYR A 199 -4.64 -0.65 -18.28
CA TYR A 199 -5.92 -1.10 -17.72
C TYR A 199 -6.49 -0.16 -16.65
N LEU A 200 -5.66 0.67 -16.01
CA LEU A 200 -6.09 1.67 -15.02
C LEU A 200 -6.58 2.98 -15.65
N GLY A 201 -6.41 3.17 -16.97
CA GLY A 201 -6.92 4.35 -17.68
C GLY A 201 -8.32 4.14 -18.21
N LEU A 202 -9.17 5.18 -18.15
CA LEU A 202 -10.41 5.22 -18.92
C LEU A 202 -10.06 5.04 -20.41
N SER A 203 -10.49 3.91 -21.00
CA SER A 203 -10.23 3.43 -22.39
C SER A 203 -9.14 2.37 -22.58
N GLY A 204 -8.62 1.73 -21.51
CA GLY A 204 -7.74 0.57 -21.66
C GLY A 204 -8.39 -0.53 -22.51
N LYS A 205 -7.81 -0.84 -23.67
CA LYS A 205 -8.41 -1.77 -24.66
C LYS A 205 -8.00 -3.23 -24.48
N LYS A 206 -7.08 -3.53 -23.56
CA LYS A 206 -6.56 -4.90 -23.39
C LYS A 206 -7.28 -5.64 -22.26
N PRO A 207 -7.88 -6.81 -22.54
CA PRO A 207 -8.31 -7.71 -21.48
C PRO A 207 -7.08 -8.21 -20.71
N TRP A 208 -7.22 -8.37 -19.39
CA TRP A 208 -6.21 -9.03 -18.57
C TRP A 208 -6.21 -10.53 -18.93
N ASP A 209 -5.13 -11.02 -19.56
CA ASP A 209 -4.93 -12.44 -19.82
C ASP A 209 -3.54 -12.89 -19.37
N SER A 210 -3.39 -14.18 -19.06
CA SER A 210 -2.17 -14.77 -18.49
C SER A 210 -0.95 -14.76 -19.41
N THR A 211 -1.11 -14.30 -20.65
CA THR A 211 -0.07 -14.24 -21.69
C THR A 211 0.64 -12.89 -21.71
N TYR A 212 -0.03 -11.84 -21.25
CA TYR A 212 0.52 -10.49 -21.25
C TYR A 212 0.91 -10.09 -19.83
N GLY A 213 2.22 -9.89 -19.62
CA GLY A 213 2.77 -9.36 -18.38
C GLY A 213 2.22 -7.97 -18.02
N ASP A 214 2.73 -7.43 -16.91
CA ASP A 214 2.30 -6.18 -16.28
C ASP A 214 1.93 -5.09 -17.31
N ASN A 215 0.65 -4.75 -17.38
CA ASN A 215 0.07 -3.86 -18.39
C ASN A 215 0.04 -2.39 -17.95
N ILE A 216 0.67 -2.08 -16.81
CA ILE A 216 0.68 -0.75 -16.23
C ILE A 216 1.82 0.09 -16.80
N TYR A 217 2.99 -0.52 -17.02
CA TYR A 217 4.20 0.19 -17.48
C TYR A 217 4.80 -0.47 -18.73
N THR A 218 5.23 0.36 -19.68
CA THR A 218 6.20 -0.06 -20.69
C THR A 218 7.57 0.46 -20.28
N THR A 219 8.57 -0.44 -20.27
CA THR A 219 9.98 -0.08 -20.07
C THR A 219 10.62 0.37 -21.38
#